data_AF-A0A7X7H3S1-F1
#
_entry.id   AF-A0A7X7H3S1-F1
#
_cell.length_a   1.000
_cell.length_b   1.000
_cell.length_c   1.000
_cell.angle_alpha   90.00
_cell.angle_beta   90.00
_cell.angle_gamma   90.00
#
_symmetry.space_group_name_H-M   'P 1'
#
loop_
_entity.id
_entity.type
_entity.pdbx_description
1 polymer ?
#
loop_
_entity_poly.entity_id
_entity_poly.type
_entity_poly.pdbx_seq_one_letter_code
_entity_poly.pdbx_strand_id
1 'polypeptide(L)'
;MIKKIMMMVGGLLLVTGCMTNADLPEDQQKSFSGKAKVESVIVKEEGYKEVGVRSAKGEYIVVVVPEETMVFPEQMVRVNKRSSGFGTVTPS
;
A
#
# COMPACT_ATOMS: atom_id res chain seq x y z
N MET A 1 56.81 17.45 -3.03
CA MET A 1 55.47 17.76 -2.48
C MET A 1 54.58 18.26 -3.61
N ILE A 2 53.73 17.40 -4.18
CA ILE A 2 52.73 17.80 -5.18
C ILE A 2 51.37 17.26 -4.74
N LYS A 3 50.49 18.23 -4.52
CA LYS A 3 49.08 18.15 -4.12
C LYS A 3 48.25 17.83 -5.36
N LYS A 4 47.51 16.72 -5.38
CA LYS A 4 46.44 16.48 -6.36
C LYS A 4 45.23 15.87 -5.67
N ILE A 5 44.26 16.76 -5.46
CA ILE A 5 42.85 16.48 -5.22
C ILE A 5 42.35 15.69 -6.42
N MET A 6 41.77 14.51 -6.19
CA MET A 6 40.99 13.82 -7.22
C MET A 6 39.66 13.41 -6.61
N MET A 7 38.64 14.09 -7.13
CA MET A 7 37.22 13.92 -6.91
C MET A 7 36.79 12.46 -6.82
N MET A 8 36.09 12.11 -5.75
CA MET A 8 35.21 10.95 -5.76
C MET A 8 33.78 11.48 -5.89
N VAL A 9 33.37 11.67 -7.14
CA VAL A 9 31.97 11.81 -7.54
C VAL A 9 31.34 10.43 -7.35
N GLY A 10 30.94 10.13 -6.12
CA GLY A 10 30.14 8.95 -5.79
C GLY A 10 28.68 9.30 -6.07
N GLY A 11 28.21 8.89 -7.25
CA GLY A 11 26.87 9.18 -7.75
C GLY A 11 25.79 8.86 -6.73
N LEU A 12 24.98 9.87 -6.43
CA LEU A 12 23.67 9.71 -5.81
C LEU A 12 22.80 8.94 -6.80
N LEU A 13 22.81 7.61 -6.70
CA LEU A 13 21.81 6.74 -7.31
C LEU A 13 20.48 7.04 -6.60
N LEU A 14 19.79 8.05 -7.12
CA LEU A 14 18.37 8.23 -6.91
C LEU A 14 17.69 7.02 -7.54
N VAL A 15 17.56 5.94 -6.76
CA VAL A 15 16.61 4.86 -7.06
C VAL A 15 15.24 5.50 -6.96
N THR A 16 14.79 6.13 -8.05
CA THR A 16 13.40 6.45 -8.27
C THR A 16 12.71 5.10 -8.47
N GLY A 17 12.45 4.43 -7.35
CA GLY A 17 11.45 3.38 -7.32
C GLY A 17 10.15 4.04 -7.72
N CYS A 18 9.80 3.96 -9.00
CA CYS A 18 8.47 4.26 -9.46
C CYS A 18 7.57 3.37 -8.61
N MET A 19 6.87 3.96 -7.63
CA MET A 19 5.79 3.26 -6.95
C MET A 19 4.74 3.00 -8.02
N THR A 20 4.86 1.85 -8.68
CA THR A 20 3.84 1.36 -9.60
C THR A 20 2.56 1.18 -8.81
N ASN A 21 1.42 1.37 -9.46
CA ASN A 21 0.14 1.05 -8.83
C ASN A 21 0.15 -0.41 -8.36
N ALA A 22 -0.65 -0.71 -7.35
CA ALA A 22 -0.97 -2.08 -7.04
C ALA A 22 -1.58 -2.72 -8.28
N ASP A 23 -1.27 -3.98 -8.52
CA ASP A 23 -1.83 -4.77 -9.62
C ASP A 23 -3.29 -5.14 -9.32
N LEU A 24 -4.14 -4.11 -9.35
CA LEU A 24 -5.57 -4.20 -9.12
C LEU A 24 -6.30 -3.79 -10.41
N PRO A 25 -7.49 -4.38 -10.67
CA PRO A 25 -8.40 -3.90 -11.71
C PRO A 25 -8.62 -2.38 -11.64
N GLU A 26 -8.81 -1.73 -12.78
CA GLU A 26 -8.91 -0.25 -12.86
C GLU A 26 -10.04 0.33 -11.99
N ASP A 27 -11.16 -0.38 -11.82
CA ASP A 27 -12.28 0.03 -10.96
C ASP A 27 -11.91 0.06 -9.46
N GLN A 28 -10.84 -0.64 -9.09
CA GLN A 28 -10.24 -0.61 -7.77
C GLN A 28 -9.13 0.44 -7.64
N GLN A 29 -8.70 1.12 -8.71
CA GLN A 29 -7.68 2.17 -8.65
C GLN A 29 -8.29 3.55 -8.29
N LYS A 30 -9.02 3.58 -7.16
CA LYS A 30 -9.67 4.78 -6.61
C LYS A 30 -9.34 4.98 -5.13
N SER A 31 -9.25 6.24 -4.72
CA SER A 31 -9.04 6.61 -3.32
C SER A 31 -10.27 6.30 -2.47
N PHE A 32 -10.06 5.90 -1.22
CA PHE A 32 -11.14 5.69 -0.25
C PHE A 32 -10.65 6.01 1.17
N SER A 33 -11.50 6.66 1.97
CA SER A 33 -11.23 6.88 3.39
C SER A 33 -12.51 6.74 4.18
N GLY A 34 -12.49 5.91 5.23
CA GLY A 34 -13.69 5.67 6.02
C GLY A 34 -13.63 4.43 6.89
N LYS A 35 -14.75 4.15 7.57
CA LYS A 35 -14.96 2.89 8.29
C LYS A 35 -15.49 1.84 7.31
N ALA A 36 -15.00 0.61 7.47
CA ALA A 36 -15.42 -0.54 6.69
C ALA A 36 -15.30 -1.82 7.52
N LYS A 37 -15.94 -2.90 7.07
CA LYS A 37 -15.81 -4.23 7.64
C LYS A 37 -14.89 -5.07 6.75
N VAL A 38 -13.92 -5.77 7.32
CA VAL A 38 -13.07 -6.69 6.57
C VAL A 38 -13.90 -7.91 6.14
N GLU A 39 -13.85 -8.25 4.85
CA GLU A 39 -14.49 -9.45 4.30
C GLU A 39 -13.47 -10.50 3.87
N SER A 40 -12.28 -10.09 3.42
CA SER A 40 -11.24 -10.99 2.97
C SER A 40 -9.84 -10.45 3.28
N VAL A 41 -8.90 -11.37 3.48
CA VAL A 41 -7.48 -11.10 3.66
C VAL A 41 -6.71 -12.11 2.82
N ILE A 42 -5.99 -11.65 1.81
CA ILE A 42 -5.23 -12.47 0.87
C ILE A 42 -3.75 -12.06 0.96
N VAL A 43 -2.90 -12.96 1.45
CA VAL A 43 -1.45 -12.73 1.51
C VAL A 43 -0.83 -12.95 0.13
N LYS A 44 0.05 -12.05 -0.30
CA LYS A 44 0.81 -12.14 -1.55
C LYS A 44 2.27 -12.42 -1.22
N GLU A 45 2.99 -13.04 -2.16
CA GLU A 45 4.40 -13.44 -1.96
C GLU A 45 5.37 -12.24 -1.87
N GLU A 46 4.94 -11.06 -2.30
CA GLU A 46 5.78 -9.84 -2.40
C GLU A 46 5.84 -9.02 -1.09
N GLY A 47 5.50 -9.60 0.07
CA GLY A 47 5.50 -8.88 1.36
C GLY A 47 4.32 -7.91 1.54
N TYR A 48 3.28 -8.07 0.72
CA TYR A 48 2.03 -7.33 0.81
C TYR A 48 0.85 -8.28 0.98
N LYS A 49 -0.29 -7.72 1.36
CA LYS A 49 -1.56 -8.41 1.31
C LYS A 49 -2.69 -7.51 0.84
N GLU A 50 -3.65 -8.14 0.20
CA GLU A 50 -4.90 -7.53 -0.21
C GLU A 50 -5.94 -7.73 0.89
N VAL A 51 -6.49 -6.63 1.39
CA VAL A 51 -7.59 -6.64 2.35
C VAL A 51 -8.84 -6.16 1.63
N GLY A 52 -9.78 -7.08 1.41
CA GLY A 52 -11.10 -6.74 0.90
C GLY A 52 -11.98 -6.25 2.03
N VAL A 53 -12.56 -5.06 1.87
CA VAL A 53 -13.45 -4.45 2.86
C VAL A 53 -14.77 -4.05 2.24
N ARG A 54 -15.83 -4.05 3.04
CA ARG A 54 -17.14 -3.51 2.68
C ARG A 54 -17.41 -2.21 3.43
N SER A 55 -17.64 -1.13 2.68
CA SER A 55 -17.98 0.16 3.25
C SER A 55 -19.41 0.16 3.81
N ALA A 56 -19.76 1.16 4.63
CA ALA A 56 -21.13 1.35 5.09
C ALA A 56 -22.15 1.60 3.96
N LYS A 57 -21.67 2.01 2.77
CA LYS A 57 -22.49 2.18 1.56
C LYS A 57 -22.66 0.89 0.77
N GLY A 58 -22.11 -0.22 1.25
CA GLY A 58 -22.14 -1.52 0.56
C GLY A 58 -21.08 -1.67 -0.55
N GLU A 59 -20.17 -0.71 -0.70
CA GLU A 59 -19.11 -0.79 -1.71
C GLU A 59 -18.03 -1.77 -1.27
N TYR A 60 -17.65 -2.68 -2.17
CA TYR A 60 -16.49 -3.55 -1.98
C TYR A 60 -15.23 -2.85 -2.47
N ILE A 61 -14.21 -2.81 -1.61
CA ILE A 61 -12.96 -2.08 -1.83
C ILE A 61 -11.81 -2.98 -1.45
N VAL A 62 -10.84 -3.15 -2.35
CA VAL A 62 -9.59 -3.85 -2.07
C VAL A 62 -8.50 -2.86 -1.68
N VAL A 63 -7.81 -3.08 -0.57
CA VAL A 63 -6.70 -2.24 -0.10
C VAL A 63 -5.45 -3.08 -0.03
N VAL A 64 -4.38 -2.65 -0.70
CA VAL A 64 -3.06 -3.29 -0.54
C VAL A 64 -2.35 -2.68 0.66
N VAL A 65 -1.95 -3.53 1.58
CA VAL A 65 -1.27 -3.15 2.83
C VAL A 65 -0.02 -4.03 3.04
N PRO A 66 0.95 -3.58 3.86
CA PRO A 66 2.07 -4.42 4.25
C PRO A 66 1.62 -5.73 4.93
N GLU A 67 2.35 -6.82 4.70
CA GLU A 67 2.03 -8.15 5.23
C GLU A 67 1.83 -8.16 6.76
N GLU A 68 2.61 -7.37 7.49
CA GLU A 68 2.57 -7.25 8.95
C GLU A 68 1.28 -6.61 9.50
N THR A 69 0.42 -6.06 8.65
CA THR A 69 -0.82 -5.38 9.05
C THR A 69 -1.82 -6.35 9.70
N MET A 70 -1.86 -6.49 11.02
CA MET A 70 -2.74 -7.47 11.66
C MET A 70 -4.23 -7.08 11.62
N VAL A 71 -4.98 -7.68 10.70
CA VAL A 71 -6.43 -7.56 10.56
C VAL A 71 -7.05 -8.90 10.19
N PHE A 72 -8.31 -9.11 10.58
CA PHE A 72 -9.01 -10.38 10.41
C PHE A 72 -10.38 -10.17 9.74
N PRO A 73 -10.95 -11.18 9.06
CA PRO A 73 -12.32 -11.13 8.56
C PRO A 73 -13.32 -10.76 9.67
N GLU A 74 -14.42 -10.13 9.26
CA GLU A 74 -15.50 -9.63 10.14
C GLU A 74 -15.12 -8.44 11.03
N GLN A 75 -13.85 -8.04 11.06
CA GLN A 75 -13.37 -6.94 11.88
C GLN A 75 -13.79 -5.57 11.32
N MET A 76 -14.26 -4.69 12.19
CA MET A 76 -14.45 -3.28 11.86
C MET A 76 -13.09 -2.56 11.83
N VAL A 77 -12.83 -1.84 10.75
CA VAL A 77 -11.56 -1.17 10.51
C VAL A 77 -11.75 0.25 9.99
N ARG A 78 -10.72 1.06 10.15
CA ARG A 78 -10.55 2.35 9.49
C ARG A 78 -9.59 2.20 8.34
N VAL A 79 -9.98 2.69 7.18
CA VAL A 79 -9.24 2.56 5.92
C VAL A 79 -8.83 3.93 5.43
N ASN A 80 -7.61 4.02 4.91
CA ASN A 80 -7.14 5.15 4.11
C ASN A 80 -6.35 4.64 2.91
N LYS A 81 -7.01 4.59 1.76
CA LYS A 81 -6.53 4.05 0.48
C LYS A 81 -6.32 5.17 -0.53
N ARG A 82 -5.22 5.11 -1.27
CA ARG A 82 -4.91 5.99 -2.41
C ARG A 82 -5.40 5.38 -3.72
N SER A 83 -5.49 6.19 -4.77
CA SER A 83 -5.85 5.73 -6.12
C SER A 83 -4.88 4.68 -6.67
N SER A 84 -3.65 4.62 -6.18
CA SER A 84 -2.69 3.56 -6.52
C SER A 84 -3.04 2.18 -5.95
N GLY A 85 -4.09 2.04 -5.14
CA GLY A 85 -4.48 0.77 -4.51
C GLY A 85 -3.90 0.55 -3.11
N PHE A 86 -2.74 1.16 -2.83
CA PHE A 86 -2.07 1.08 -1.53
C PHE A 86 -2.74 1.95 -0.47
N GLY A 87 -2.69 1.52 0.78
CA GLY A 87 -3.26 2.25 1.90
C GLY A 87 -2.89 1.73 3.28
N THR A 88 -3.63 2.19 4.27
CA THR A 88 -3.61 1.68 5.64
C THR A 88 -4.96 1.10 6.01
N VAL A 89 -4.93 0.02 6.79
CA VAL A 89 -6.11 -0.57 7.42
C VAL A 89 -5.78 -0.80 8.88
N THR A 90 -6.52 -0.17 9.78
CA THR A 90 -6.31 -0.28 11.23
C THR A 90 -7.59 -0.70 11.93
N PRO A 91 -7.53 -1.53 12.99
CA PRO A 91 -8.70 -1.81 13.83
C PRO A 91 -9.43 -0.52 14.26
N SER A 92 -10.76 -0.51 14.21
CA SER A 92 -11.60 0.61 14.66
C SER A 92 -12.22 0.37 16.02
#